data_AF-A0A833N3K3-F1
#
_entry.id   AF-A0A833N3K3-F1
#
_cell.length_a   1.000
_cell.length_b   1.000
_cell.length_c   1.000
_cell.angle_alpha   90.00
_cell.angle_beta   90.00
_cell.angle_gamma   90.00
#
_symmetry.space_group_name_H-M   'P 1'
#
loop_
_entity.id
_entity.type
_entity.pdbx_description
1 polymer ?
#
loop_
_entity_poly.entity_id
_entity_poly.type
_entity_poly.pdbx_seq_one_letter_code
_entity_poly.pdbx_strand_id
1 'polypeptide(L)'
;MPTRRTALASVLAVLAAPAIGAVPRPLFVAIRRARLADAAHRQAGRDTLDVFGPNGHRPAYWRAYRFGVLAERYSARRALYALTPATADEADALVAYFAERAEITGNPETARAARRRLRKVFARPGAAPAPALPPALKPLAPS
;
A
#
# COMPACT_ATOMS: atom_id res chain seq x y z
N MET A 1 -6.36 3.66 45.48
CA MET A 1 -7.15 4.33 44.41
C MET A 1 -6.26 4.53 43.20
N PRO A 2 -6.50 3.84 42.06
CA PRO A 2 -5.73 4.09 40.85
C PRO A 2 -5.99 5.53 40.36
N THR A 3 -4.92 6.28 40.13
CA THR A 3 -5.00 7.64 39.58
C THR A 3 -5.36 7.59 38.09
N ARG A 4 -5.91 8.67 37.52
CA ARG A 4 -6.22 8.76 36.08
C ARG A 4 -5.03 8.38 35.19
N ARG A 5 -3.81 8.68 35.64
CA ARG A 5 -2.56 8.33 34.94
C ARG A 5 -2.29 6.83 34.93
N THR A 6 -2.57 6.13 36.02
CA THR A 6 -2.47 4.65 36.07
C THR A 6 -3.54 3.98 35.23
N ALA A 7 -4.78 4.49 35.21
CA ALA A 7 -5.82 3.95 34.34
C ALA A 7 -5.48 4.10 32.84
N LEU A 8 -4.96 5.26 32.44
CA LEU A 8 -4.51 5.50 31.06
C LEU A 8 -3.31 4.64 30.68
N ALA A 9 -2.34 4.46 31.60
CA ALA A 9 -1.20 3.57 31.37
C ALA A 9 -1.65 2.11 31.19
N SER A 10 -2.62 1.63 31.97
CA SER A 10 -3.18 0.29 31.83
C SER A 10 -3.91 0.10 30.50
N VAL A 11 -4.73 1.07 30.11
CA VAL A 11 -5.45 1.03 28.82
C VAL A 11 -4.47 1.07 27.65
N LEU A 12 -3.44 1.92 27.72
CA LEU A 12 -2.39 1.97 26.71
C LEU A 12 -1.55 0.68 26.68
N ALA A 13 -1.29 0.04 27.82
CA ALA A 13 -0.59 -1.23 27.88
C ALA A 13 -1.42 -2.39 27.28
N VAL A 14 -2.74 -2.37 27.46
CA VAL A 14 -3.66 -3.34 26.84
C VAL A 14 -3.80 -3.08 25.33
N LEU A 15 -3.81 -1.83 24.88
CA LEU A 15 -3.82 -1.46 23.46
C LEU A 15 -2.49 -1.71 22.76
N ALA A 16 -1.38 -1.58 23.49
CA ALA A 16 -0.02 -1.85 23.01
C ALA A 16 0.36 -3.33 23.13
N ALA A 17 -0.46 -4.16 23.79
CA ALA A 17 -0.23 -5.59 23.86
C ALA A 17 -0.29 -6.14 22.42
N PRO A 18 0.82 -6.67 21.87
CA PRO A 18 0.75 -7.35 20.60
C PRO A 18 -0.20 -8.53 20.78
N ALA A 19 -1.10 -8.76 19.82
CA ALA A 19 -1.84 -10.01 19.74
C ALA A 19 -0.81 -11.15 19.60
N ILE A 20 -0.47 -11.78 20.72
CA ILE A 20 0.44 -12.93 20.78
C ILE A 20 -0.30 -14.09 20.11
N GLY A 21 0.03 -14.40 18.86
CA GLY A 21 -0.51 -15.59 18.20
C GLY A 21 -0.25 -15.71 16.70
N ALA A 22 -0.05 -14.60 15.98
CA ALA A 22 0.26 -14.67 14.55
C ALA A 22 1.62 -14.01 14.28
N VAL A 23 2.61 -14.82 13.89
CA VAL A 23 3.81 -14.28 13.23
C VAL A 23 3.32 -13.46 12.04
N PRO A 24 3.60 -12.14 11.97
CA PRO A 24 3.09 -11.32 10.89
C PRO A 24 3.62 -11.88 9.57
N ARG A 25 2.71 -12.38 8.72
CA ARG A 25 3.08 -12.82 7.37
C ARG A 25 3.71 -11.61 6.64
N PRO A 26 4.98 -11.67 6.23
CA PRO A 26 5.74 -10.50 5.81
C PRO A 26 5.12 -9.81 4.61
N LEU A 27 4.49 -10.58 3.70
CA LEU A 27 3.80 -10.03 2.54
C LEU A 27 2.61 -9.15 2.93
N PHE A 28 1.75 -9.61 3.85
CA PHE A 28 0.60 -8.83 4.30
C PHE A 28 1.00 -7.54 5.00
N VAL A 29 2.09 -7.56 5.78
CA VAL A 29 2.65 -6.34 6.39
C VAL A 29 3.16 -5.39 5.31
N ALA A 30 3.86 -5.89 4.30
CA ALA A 30 4.35 -5.09 3.19
C ALA A 30 3.22 -4.50 2.34
N ILE A 31 2.15 -5.27 2.09
CA ILE A 31 0.93 -4.78 1.41
C ILE A 31 0.28 -3.66 2.21
N ARG A 32 0.11 -3.84 3.52
CA ARG A 32 -0.47 -2.81 4.41
C ARG A 32 0.36 -1.53 4.37
N ARG A 33 1.69 -1.65 4.48
CA ARG A 33 2.61 -0.50 4.39
C ARG A 33 2.50 0.20 3.04
N ALA A 34 2.48 -0.55 1.94
CA ALA A 34 2.36 -0.01 0.59
C ALA A 34 1.02 0.73 0.40
N ARG A 35 -0.09 0.19 0.92
CA ARG A 35 -1.41 0.85 0.92
C ARG A 35 -1.39 2.18 1.67
N LEU A 36 -0.83 2.20 2.88
CA LEU A 36 -0.72 3.42 3.68
C LEU A 36 0.13 4.49 2.98
N ALA A 37 1.26 4.10 2.41
CA ALA A 37 2.12 5.02 1.68
C ALA A 37 1.47 5.55 0.39
N ASP A 38 0.70 4.71 -0.32
CA ASP A 38 -0.09 5.12 -1.48
C ASP A 38 -1.24 6.07 -1.09
N ALA A 39 -1.89 5.83 0.06
CA ALA A 39 -2.90 6.73 0.60
C ALA A 39 -2.30 8.08 1.01
N ALA A 40 -1.18 8.10 1.72
CA ALA A 40 -0.47 9.32 2.11
C ALA A 40 -0.04 10.14 0.88
N HIS A 41 0.47 9.48 -0.17
CA HIS A 41 0.84 10.16 -1.42
C HIS A 41 -0.36 10.80 -2.13
N ARG A 42 -1.51 10.12 -2.14
CA ARG A 42 -2.76 10.68 -2.67
C ARG A 42 -3.27 11.83 -1.82
N GLN A 43 -3.28 11.68 -0.50
CA GLN A 43 -3.71 12.73 0.43
C GLN A 43 -2.85 13.99 0.26
N ALA A 44 -1.53 13.84 0.25
CA ALA A 44 -0.62 14.96 -0.01
C ALA A 44 -0.83 15.58 -1.40
N GLY A 45 -1.36 14.84 -2.37
CA GLY A 45 -1.78 15.38 -3.67
C GLY A 45 -3.04 16.24 -3.56
N ARG A 46 -4.05 15.78 -2.80
CA ARG A 46 -5.28 16.54 -2.51
C ARG A 46 -4.98 17.78 -1.69
N ASP A 47 -4.24 17.64 -0.59
CA ASP A 47 -3.81 18.77 0.25
C ASP A 47 -3.05 19.83 -0.55
N THR A 48 -2.31 19.42 -1.59
CA THR A 48 -1.63 20.38 -2.49
C THR A 48 -2.64 21.29 -3.18
N LEU A 49 -3.79 20.76 -3.59
CA LEU A 49 -4.86 21.50 -4.25
C LEU A 49 -5.75 22.22 -3.24
N ASP A 50 -6.13 21.55 -2.15
CA ASP A 50 -7.10 22.07 -1.18
C ASP A 50 -6.52 23.21 -0.33
N VAL A 51 -5.25 23.11 0.06
CA VAL A 51 -4.60 24.11 0.94
C VAL A 51 -3.96 25.25 0.15
N PHE A 52 -3.32 24.95 -0.98
CA PHE A 52 -2.56 25.94 -1.74
C PHE A 52 -3.24 26.35 -3.05
N GLY A 53 -4.27 25.65 -3.50
CA GLY A 53 -4.81 25.85 -4.84
C GLY A 53 -3.85 25.38 -5.95
N PRO A 54 -4.31 25.40 -7.22
CA PRO A 54 -3.52 24.92 -8.36
C PRO A 54 -2.22 25.73 -8.55
N ASN A 55 -2.25 27.04 -8.28
CA ASN A 55 -1.16 27.99 -8.54
C ASN A 55 -0.59 28.65 -7.29
N GLY A 56 -1.01 28.27 -6.07
CA GLY A 56 -0.52 28.94 -4.87
C GLY A 56 0.92 28.60 -4.51
N HIS A 57 1.53 29.52 -3.79
CA HIS A 57 2.91 29.37 -3.32
C HIS A 57 3.02 28.18 -2.36
N ARG A 58 4.00 27.31 -2.61
CA ARG A 58 4.27 26.12 -1.79
C ARG A 58 5.55 26.34 -0.99
N PRO A 59 5.45 26.46 0.35
CA PRO A 59 6.62 26.63 1.20
C PRO A 59 7.64 25.50 1.07
N ALA A 60 8.89 25.76 1.43
CA ALA A 60 9.96 24.76 1.37
C ALA A 60 9.67 23.50 2.20
N TYR A 61 9.05 23.66 3.38
CA TYR A 61 8.66 22.52 4.23
C TYR A 61 7.63 21.61 3.53
N TRP A 62 6.74 22.17 2.71
CA TRP A 62 5.75 21.39 1.96
C TRP A 62 6.41 20.52 0.91
N ARG A 63 7.42 21.07 0.21
CA ARG A 63 8.22 20.32 -0.76
C ARG A 63 8.95 19.18 -0.07
N ALA A 64 9.61 19.44 1.07
CA ALA A 64 10.29 18.42 1.85
C ALA A 64 9.35 17.29 2.29
N TYR A 65 8.16 17.64 2.78
CA TYR A 65 7.10 16.67 3.11
C TYR A 65 6.71 15.81 1.91
N ARG A 66 6.43 16.42 0.74
CA ARG A 66 6.07 15.70 -0.49
C ARG A 66 7.18 14.74 -0.94
N PHE A 67 8.44 15.14 -0.84
CA PHE A 67 9.58 14.26 -1.12
C PHE A 67 9.64 13.08 -0.14
N GLY A 68 9.46 13.34 1.16
CA GLY A 68 9.42 12.27 2.18
C GLY A 68 8.32 11.25 1.92
N VAL A 69 7.10 11.70 1.60
CA VAL A 69 5.98 10.82 1.24
C VAL A 69 6.27 10.02 -0.03
N LEU A 70 6.89 10.63 -1.05
CA LEU A 70 7.28 9.93 -2.27
C LEU A 70 8.37 8.88 -2.01
N ALA A 71 9.36 9.21 -1.20
CA ALA A 71 10.43 8.30 -0.81
C ALA A 71 9.90 7.09 -0.05
N GLU A 72 8.98 7.30 0.90
CA GLU A 72 8.36 6.22 1.67
C GLU A 72 7.47 5.33 0.79
N ARG A 73 6.73 5.92 -0.14
CA ARG A 73 5.97 5.15 -1.13
C ARG A 73 6.88 4.29 -2.00
N TYR A 74 8.01 4.84 -2.43
CA TYR A 74 9.00 4.08 -3.20
C TYR A 74 9.61 2.94 -2.37
N SER A 75 10.01 3.21 -1.13
CA SER A 75 10.61 2.24 -0.22
C SER A 75 9.63 1.09 0.08
N ALA A 76 8.38 1.40 0.42
CA ALA A 76 7.34 0.43 0.73
C ALA A 76 7.04 -0.49 -0.45
N ARG A 77 6.94 0.08 -1.66
CA ARG A 77 6.73 -0.70 -2.89
C ARG A 77 7.93 -1.58 -3.21
N ARG A 78 9.15 -1.07 -3.04
CA ARG A 78 10.36 -1.86 -3.26
C ARG A 78 10.43 -3.05 -2.30
N ALA A 79 10.10 -2.84 -1.03
CA ALA A 79 10.01 -3.91 -0.03
C ALA A 79 8.94 -4.95 -0.40
N LEU A 80 7.74 -4.51 -0.75
CA LEU A 80 6.67 -5.41 -1.20
C LEU A 80 7.11 -6.26 -2.40
N TYR A 81 7.75 -5.63 -3.40
CA TYR A 81 8.11 -6.38 -4.60
C TYR A 81 9.36 -7.25 -4.45
N ALA A 82 10.11 -7.12 -3.36
CA ALA A 82 11.20 -8.04 -3.04
C ALA A 82 10.66 -9.39 -2.56
N LEU A 83 9.45 -9.40 -1.99
CA LEU A 83 8.79 -10.60 -1.53
C LEU A 83 8.15 -11.39 -2.69
N THR A 84 8.08 -12.70 -2.51
CA THR A 84 7.43 -13.64 -3.43
C THR A 84 6.24 -14.26 -2.69
N PRO A 85 5.02 -14.21 -3.25
CA PRO A 85 3.86 -14.85 -2.62
C PRO A 85 4.02 -16.36 -2.67
N ALA A 86 4.10 -17.02 -1.52
CA ALA A 86 4.33 -18.46 -1.41
C ALA A 86 3.04 -19.26 -1.24
N THR A 87 1.94 -18.61 -0.87
CA THR A 87 0.62 -19.24 -0.68
C THR A 87 -0.45 -18.64 -1.60
N ALA A 88 -1.56 -19.36 -1.77
CA ALA A 88 -2.72 -18.86 -2.53
C ALA A 88 -3.26 -17.56 -1.93
N ASP A 89 -3.46 -17.49 -0.60
CA ASP A 89 -3.91 -16.27 0.10
C ASP A 89 -3.00 -15.07 -0.19
N GLU A 90 -1.69 -15.29 -0.23
CA GLU A 90 -0.69 -14.28 -0.51
C GLU A 90 -0.75 -13.79 -1.95
N ALA A 91 -0.93 -14.72 -2.89
CA ALA A 91 -1.11 -14.42 -4.30
C ALA A 91 -2.38 -13.60 -4.54
N ASP A 92 -3.50 -13.99 -3.92
CA ASP A 92 -4.78 -13.29 -3.98
C ASP A 92 -4.67 -11.88 -3.38
N ALA A 93 -4.05 -11.75 -2.20
CA ALA A 93 -3.85 -10.47 -1.56
C ALA A 93 -2.99 -9.52 -2.41
N LEU A 94 -1.95 -10.04 -3.06
CA LEU A 94 -1.11 -9.25 -3.96
C LEU A 94 -1.88 -8.78 -5.19
N VAL A 95 -2.67 -9.66 -5.82
CA VAL A 95 -3.50 -9.30 -6.97
C VAL A 95 -4.56 -8.28 -6.58
N ALA A 96 -5.22 -8.45 -5.44
CA ALA A 96 -6.19 -7.50 -4.90
C ALA A 96 -5.57 -6.11 -4.66
N TYR A 97 -4.36 -6.04 -4.10
CA TYR A 97 -3.63 -4.78 -3.92
C TYR A 97 -3.41 -4.04 -5.26
N PHE A 98 -3.02 -4.76 -6.32
CA PHE A 98 -2.82 -4.15 -7.63
C PHE A 98 -4.13 -3.76 -8.32
N ALA A 99 -5.20 -4.53 -8.12
CA ALA A 99 -6.53 -4.24 -8.64
C ALA A 99 -7.10 -2.96 -8.00
N GLU A 100 -7.10 -2.88 -6.67
CA GLU A 100 -7.50 -1.70 -5.90
C GLU A 100 -6.77 -0.45 -6.39
N ARG A 101 -5.46 -0.57 -6.61
CA ARG A 101 -4.66 0.54 -7.12
C ARG A 101 -5.06 0.96 -8.55
N ALA A 102 -5.36 0.00 -9.43
CA ALA A 102 -5.80 0.30 -10.78
C ALA A 102 -7.17 1.02 -10.75
N GLU A 103 -8.12 0.51 -9.97
CA GLU A 103 -9.45 1.09 -9.76
C GLU A 103 -9.37 2.53 -9.26
N ILE A 104 -8.60 2.77 -8.20
CA ILE A 104 -8.41 4.11 -7.62
C ILE A 104 -7.89 5.13 -8.64
N THR A 105 -7.00 4.70 -9.55
CA THR A 105 -6.43 5.60 -10.54
C THR A 105 -7.31 5.79 -11.77
N GLY A 106 -8.20 4.84 -12.07
CA GLY A 106 -8.96 4.79 -13.32
C GLY A 106 -8.10 4.74 -14.60
N ASN A 107 -6.77 4.62 -14.48
CA ASN A 107 -5.84 4.76 -15.59
C ASN A 107 -5.48 3.37 -16.17
N PRO A 108 -5.75 3.10 -17.47
CA PRO A 108 -5.44 1.82 -18.11
C PRO A 108 -3.94 1.48 -18.11
N GLU A 109 -3.06 2.49 -18.09
CA GLU A 109 -1.61 2.29 -17.98
C GLU A 109 -1.21 1.71 -16.62
N THR A 110 -1.91 2.11 -15.54
CA THR A 110 -1.68 1.55 -14.20
C THR A 110 -2.07 0.07 -14.17
N ALA A 111 -3.20 -0.30 -14.77
CA ALA A 111 -3.61 -1.70 -14.92
C ALA A 111 -2.62 -2.51 -15.79
N ARG A 112 -2.08 -1.92 -16.86
CA ARG A 112 -1.05 -2.55 -17.71
C ARG A 112 0.26 -2.75 -16.95
N ALA A 113 0.71 -1.75 -16.19
CA ALA A 113 1.93 -1.84 -15.38
C ALA A 113 1.78 -2.88 -14.25
N ALA A 114 0.60 -2.93 -13.60
CA ALA A 114 0.24 -3.93 -12.61
C ALA A 114 0.35 -5.35 -13.18
N ARG A 115 -0.31 -5.61 -14.32
CA ARG A 115 -0.21 -6.91 -15.03
C ARG A 115 1.23 -7.30 -15.34
N ARG A 116 2.02 -6.37 -15.91
CA ARG A 116 3.43 -6.62 -16.21
C ARG A 116 4.22 -7.00 -14.97
N ARG A 117 3.92 -6.39 -13.81
CA ARG A 117 4.59 -6.69 -12.55
C ARG A 117 4.14 -8.04 -12.00
N LEU A 118 2.84 -8.31 -11.93
CA LEU A 118 2.29 -9.60 -11.47
C LEU A 118 2.87 -10.77 -12.26
N ARG A 119 2.95 -10.66 -13.59
CA ARG A 119 3.59 -11.66 -14.44
C ARG A 119 5.05 -11.94 -14.04
N LYS A 120 5.81 -10.90 -13.68
CA LYS A 120 7.21 -11.06 -13.22
C LYS A 120 7.30 -11.66 -11.82
N VAL A 121 6.33 -11.40 -10.95
CA VAL A 121 6.34 -11.93 -9.57
C VAL A 121 5.95 -13.41 -9.56
N PHE A 122 4.91 -13.80 -10.29
CA PHE A 122 4.47 -15.19 -10.37
C PHE A 122 5.38 -16.09 -11.22
N ALA A 123 6.25 -15.51 -12.05
CA ALA A 123 7.30 -16.27 -12.74
C ALA A 123 8.50 -16.61 -11.85
N ARG A 124 8.53 -16.17 -10.58
CA ARG A 124 9.66 -16.43 -9.68
C ARG A 124 9.61 -17.87 -9.14
N PRO A 125 10.76 -18.50 -8.90
CA PRO A 125 10.82 -19.77 -8.18
C PRO A 125 10.16 -19.66 -6.81
N GLY A 126 9.33 -20.66 -6.46
CA GLY A 126 8.62 -20.70 -5.18
C GLY A 126 7.39 -19.78 -5.10
N ALA A 127 7.00 -19.12 -6.19
CA ALA A 127 5.73 -18.40 -6.24
C ALA A 127 4.54 -19.37 -6.29
N ALA A 128 3.49 -19.07 -5.53
CA ALA A 128 2.19 -19.71 -5.67
C ALA A 128 1.62 -19.48 -7.08
N PRO A 129 0.73 -20.38 -7.56
CA PRO A 129 0.08 -20.20 -8.85
C PRO A 129 -0.69 -18.87 -8.92
N ALA A 130 -0.64 -18.23 -10.08
CA ALA A 130 -1.30 -16.95 -10.28
C ALA A 130 -2.83 -17.12 -10.26
N PRO A 131 -3.56 -16.37 -9.42
CA PRO A 131 -5.00 -16.42 -9.39
C PRO A 131 -5.61 -15.70 -10.60
N ALA A 132 -6.91 -15.89 -10.81
CA ALA A 132 -7.64 -15.23 -11.87
C ALA A 132 -7.56 -13.69 -11.72
N LEU A 133 -7.27 -12.99 -12.81
CA LEU A 133 -7.19 -11.54 -12.77
C LEU A 133 -8.58 -10.91 -12.60
N PRO A 134 -8.77 -10.02 -11.61
CA PRO A 134 -10.02 -9.29 -11.43
C PRO A 134 -10.29 -8.34 -12.59
N PRO A 135 -11.56 -7.93 -12.81
CA PRO A 135 -11.98 -7.10 -13.94
C PRO A 135 -11.13 -5.84 -14.14
N ALA A 136 -10.76 -5.16 -13.05
CA ALA A 136 -9.92 -3.95 -13.07
C ALA A 136 -8.53 -4.14 -13.70
N LEU A 137 -8.05 -5.40 -13.76
CA LEU A 137 -6.76 -5.74 -14.35
C LEU A 137 -6.90 -6.43 -15.71
N LYS A 138 -8.12 -6.75 -16.18
CA LYS A 138 -8.32 -7.38 -17.49
C LYS A 138 -7.96 -6.40 -18.62
N PRO A 139 -7.48 -6.91 -19.77
CA PRO A 139 -7.34 -6.06 -20.96
C PRO A 139 -8.69 -5.45 -21.33
N LEU A 140 -8.70 -4.16 -21.68
CA LEU A 140 -9.84 -3.59 -22.39
C LEU A 140 -10.00 -4.34 -23.72
N ALA A 141 -11.22 -4.68 -24.08
CA ALA A 141 -11.51 -5.29 -25.37
C ALA A 141 -10.99 -4.36 -26.49
N PRO A 142 -10.43 -4.91 -27.58
CA PRO A 142 -10.08 -4.08 -28.73
C PRO A 142 -11.36 -3.43 -29.27
N SER A 143 -11.32 -2.10 -29.35
CA SER A 143 -12.30 -1.25 -30.05
C SER A 143 -12.06 -1.29 -31.55
#